data_AF-A0A8S3JAB4-F1
#
_entry.id   AF-A0A8S3JAB4-F1
#
_cell.length_a   1.000
_cell.length_b   1.000
_cell.length_c   1.000
_cell.angle_alpha   90.00
_cell.angle_beta   90.00
_cell.angle_gamma   90.00
#
_symmetry.space_group_name_H-M   'P 1'
#
loop_
_entity.id
_entity.type
_entity.pdbx_description
1 polymer ?
#
loop_
_entity_poly.entity_id
_entity_poly.type
_entity_poly.pdbx_seq_one_letter_code
_entity_poly.pdbx_strand_id
1 'polypeptide(L)'
;MLMPDITIDFLLQERDDKEKERLQDIVSKSFPKIKTENNLFDEFNLFKEEIKSNIQESIQKSDHINEMTQTFPFINRIFRYDELDFNANFLELQLNSLQNHWALWLNEMDEKLTQVYLTRSESILEEFSKFKQEMSRSLSSNRFGLVIEPGELVKLSQLFMDHKKYKEAQDCYDDIIEKHPDFSDIAHYYKAFCIIHLEGGAKDEKLRAKTHLK
;
A
#
# COMPACT_ATOMS: atom_id res chain seq x y z
N MET A 1 18.61 -52.58 -31.17
CA MET A 1 17.59 -52.01 -30.27
C MET A 1 16.36 -51.78 -31.14
N LEU A 2 15.39 -52.69 -31.09
CA LEU A 2 14.16 -52.58 -31.89
C LEU A 2 13.32 -51.46 -31.28
N MET A 3 12.95 -50.44 -32.08
CA MET A 3 11.91 -49.52 -31.66
C MET A 3 10.63 -50.33 -31.46
N PRO A 4 9.91 -50.16 -30.33
CA PRO A 4 8.63 -50.83 -30.15
C PRO A 4 7.70 -50.43 -31.30
N ASP A 5 6.97 -51.40 -31.86
CA ASP A 5 5.93 -51.13 -32.85
C ASP A 5 4.90 -50.20 -32.19
N ILE A 6 4.90 -48.93 -32.61
CA ILE A 6 3.99 -47.91 -32.09
C ILE A 6 2.60 -48.23 -32.65
N THR A 7 1.79 -48.91 -31.84
CA THR A 7 0.38 -49.17 -32.15
C THR A 7 -0.48 -48.00 -31.71
N ILE A 8 -1.68 -47.89 -32.30
CA ILE A 8 -2.67 -46.90 -31.89
C ILE A 8 -3.03 -47.08 -30.40
N ASP A 9 -3.13 -48.32 -29.93
CA ASP A 9 -3.43 -48.64 -28.53
C ASP A 9 -2.31 -48.17 -27.60
N PHE A 10 -1.05 -48.31 -28.00
CA PHE A 10 0.09 -47.79 -27.24
C PHE A 10 0.03 -46.26 -27.11
N LEU A 11 -0.25 -45.55 -28.21
CA LEU A 11 -0.38 -44.09 -28.19
C LEU A 11 -1.57 -43.60 -27.35
N LEU A 12 -2.68 -44.33 -27.35
CA LEU A 12 -3.85 -44.03 -26.52
C LEU A 12 -3.52 -44.21 -25.03
N GLN A 13 -2.88 -45.32 -24.67
CA GLN A 13 -2.46 -45.57 -23.29
C GLN A 13 -1.47 -44.51 -22.79
N GLU A 14 -0.46 -44.17 -23.60
CA GLU A 14 0.52 -43.13 -23.25
C GLU A 14 -0.13 -41.76 -23.06
N ARG A 15 -1.10 -41.40 -23.92
CA ARG A 15 -1.89 -40.17 -23.77
C ARG A 15 -2.68 -40.19 -22.46
N ASP A 16 -3.38 -41.28 -22.18
CA ASP A 16 -4.26 -41.40 -21.01
C ASP A 16 -3.45 -41.38 -19.70
N ASP A 17 -2.27 -42.00 -19.69
CA ASP A 17 -1.35 -41.96 -18.55
C ASP A 17 -0.81 -40.54 -18.30
N LYS A 18 -0.42 -39.81 -19.36
CA LYS A 18 0.00 -38.40 -19.26
C LYS A 18 -1.12 -37.49 -18.77
N GLU A 19 -2.33 -37.67 -19.29
CA GLU A 19 -3.48 -36.88 -18.87
C GLU A 19 -3.86 -37.16 -17.41
N LYS A 20 -3.78 -38.42 -16.99
CA LYS A 20 -3.97 -38.81 -15.59
C LYS A 20 -2.95 -38.16 -14.67
N GLU A 21 -1.67 -38.16 -15.03
CA GLU A 21 -0.60 -37.49 -14.27
C GLU A 21 -0.86 -35.99 -14.17
N ARG A 22 -1.20 -35.34 -15.30
CA ARG A 22 -1.53 -33.91 -15.33
C ARG A 22 -2.71 -33.57 -14.42
N LEU A 23 -3.79 -34.36 -14.46
CA LEU A 23 -4.96 -34.16 -13.60
C LEU A 23 -4.63 -34.39 -12.12
N GLN A 24 -3.80 -35.38 -11.81
CA GLN A 24 -3.33 -35.61 -10.45
C GLN A 24 -2.51 -34.43 -9.92
N ASP A 25 -1.65 -33.84 -10.75
CA ASP A 25 -0.86 -32.66 -10.38
C ASP A 25 -1.75 -31.44 -10.12
N ILE A 26 -2.78 -31.22 -10.93
CA ILE A 26 -3.76 -30.15 -10.70
C ILE A 26 -4.45 -30.33 -9.34
N VAL A 27 -4.95 -31.54 -9.07
CA VAL A 27 -5.69 -31.83 -7.84
C VAL A 27 -4.79 -31.73 -6.61
N SER A 28 -3.55 -32.23 -6.71
CA SER A 28 -2.66 -32.33 -5.56
C SER A 28 -1.84 -31.06 -5.30
N LYS A 29 -1.53 -30.26 -6.32
CA LYS A 29 -0.67 -29.07 -6.19
C LYS A 29 -1.45 -27.78 -6.42
N SER A 30 -2.13 -27.66 -7.56
CA SER A 30 -2.79 -26.41 -7.96
C SER A 30 -4.00 -26.09 -7.08
N PHE A 31 -4.86 -27.07 -6.76
CA PHE A 31 -6.05 -26.81 -5.95
C PHE A 31 -5.73 -26.35 -4.52
N PRO A 32 -4.77 -26.93 -3.79
CA PRO A 32 -4.33 -26.38 -2.51
C PRO A 32 -3.84 -24.93 -2.61
N LYS A 33 -3.00 -24.60 -3.60
CA LYS A 33 -2.52 -23.23 -3.83
C LYS A 33 -3.69 -22.26 -4.01
N ILE A 34 -4.56 -22.53 -4.99
CA ILE A 34 -5.73 -21.68 -5.31
C ILE A 34 -6.65 -21.53 -4.09
N LYS A 35 -6.89 -22.61 -3.35
CA LYS A 35 -7.72 -22.56 -2.15
C LYS A 35 -7.11 -21.66 -1.07
N THR A 36 -5.80 -21.74 -0.86
CA THR A 36 -5.10 -20.88 0.10
C THR A 36 -5.07 -19.43 -0.36
N GLU A 37 -4.81 -19.16 -1.65
CA GLU A 37 -4.85 -17.81 -2.22
C GLU A 37 -6.22 -17.15 -2.09
N ASN A 38 -7.31 -17.89 -2.37
CA ASN A 38 -8.66 -17.38 -2.19
C ASN A 38 -8.94 -17.02 -0.73
N ASN A 39 -8.54 -17.88 0.21
CA ASN A 39 -8.71 -17.60 1.64
C ASN A 39 -7.94 -16.34 2.06
N LEU A 40 -6.69 -16.20 1.59
CA LEU A 40 -5.88 -15.01 1.85
C LEU A 40 -6.52 -13.75 1.25
N PHE A 41 -7.07 -13.83 0.04
CA PHE A 41 -7.74 -12.71 -0.60
C PHE A 41 -8.98 -12.26 0.18
N ASP A 42 -9.82 -13.21 0.61
CA ASP A 42 -11.02 -12.92 1.42
C ASP A 42 -10.64 -12.27 2.75
N GLU A 43 -9.66 -12.85 3.45
CA GLU A 43 -9.14 -12.32 4.72
C GLU A 43 -8.50 -10.93 4.56
N PHE A 44 -7.79 -10.69 3.46
CA PHE A 44 -7.22 -9.38 3.17
C PHE A 44 -8.29 -8.32 2.92
N ASN A 45 -9.38 -8.66 2.23
CA ASN A 45 -10.49 -7.73 2.03
C ASN A 45 -11.18 -7.36 3.35
N LEU A 46 -11.36 -8.33 4.25
CA LEU A 46 -11.87 -8.06 5.61
C LEU A 46 -10.92 -7.12 6.36
N PHE A 47 -9.62 -7.38 6.32
CA PHE A 47 -8.62 -6.54 6.95
C PHE A 47 -8.56 -5.13 6.35
N LYS A 48 -8.70 -5.00 5.03
CA LYS A 48 -8.77 -3.71 4.33
C LYS A 48 -9.95 -2.86 4.82
N GLU A 49 -11.12 -3.45 5.02
CA GLU A 49 -12.28 -2.74 5.57
C GLU A 49 -12.12 -2.39 7.06
N GLU A 50 -11.41 -3.22 7.83
CA GLU A 50 -11.02 -2.87 9.21
C GLU A 50 -10.12 -1.63 9.24
N ILE A 51 -9.06 -1.61 8.44
CA ILE A 51 -8.14 -0.47 8.32
C ILE A 51 -8.87 0.79 7.87
N LYS A 52 -9.75 0.67 6.87
CA LYS A 52 -10.59 1.77 6.40
C LYS A 52 -11.45 2.34 7.52
N SER A 53 -12.11 1.49 8.29
CA SER A 53 -12.95 1.90 9.42
C SER A 53 -12.12 2.62 10.50
N ASN A 54 -10.95 2.08 10.85
CA ASN A 54 -10.03 2.70 11.80
C ASN A 54 -9.58 4.11 11.37
N ILE A 55 -9.28 4.30 10.08
CA ILE A 55 -8.90 5.61 9.53
C ILE A 55 -10.11 6.56 9.54
N GLN A 56 -11.29 6.10 9.14
CA GLN A 56 -12.49 6.94 9.15
C GLN A 56 -12.86 7.41 10.57
N GLU A 57 -12.74 6.53 11.57
CA GLU A 57 -12.96 6.90 12.97
C GLU A 57 -11.93 7.92 13.48
N SER A 58 -10.66 7.80 13.09
CA SER A 58 -9.62 8.75 13.52
C SER A 58 -9.84 10.13 12.91
N ILE A 59 -10.27 10.19 11.65
CA ILE A 59 -10.67 11.43 10.96
C ILE A 59 -11.86 12.08 11.67
N GLN A 60 -12.94 11.34 11.93
CA GLN A 60 -14.14 11.87 12.60
C GLN A 60 -13.85 12.42 14.00
N LYS A 61 -12.97 11.76 14.76
CA LYS A 61 -12.53 12.25 16.08
C LYS A 61 -11.80 13.58 15.97
N SER A 62 -11.00 13.78 14.92
CA SER A 62 -10.30 15.05 14.68
C SER A 62 -11.25 16.19 14.30
N ASP A 63 -12.28 15.90 13.50
CA ASP A 63 -13.28 16.89 13.07
C ASP A 63 -14.12 17.41 14.26
N HIS A 64 -14.53 16.51 15.17
CA HIS A 64 -15.30 16.90 16.36
C HIS A 64 -14.56 17.83 17.33
N ILE A 65 -13.24 17.69 17.44
CA ILE A 65 -12.42 18.58 18.28
C ILE A 65 -12.37 19.99 17.65
N ASN A 66 -12.26 20.07 16.33
CA ASN A 66 -12.20 21.34 15.61
C ASN A 66 -13.55 22.09 15.66
N GLU A 67 -14.68 21.39 15.56
CA GLU A 67 -16.02 22.00 15.64
C GLU A 67 -16.32 22.66 17.00
N MET A 68 -15.77 22.16 18.10
CA MET A 68 -15.92 22.78 19.42
C MET A 68 -15.23 24.15 19.54
N THR A 69 -14.35 24.51 18.60
CA THR A 69 -13.50 25.71 18.70
C THR A 69 -13.90 26.88 17.81
N GLN A 70 -14.86 26.74 16.88
CA GLN A 70 -15.15 27.79 15.89
C GLN A 70 -16.64 28.09 15.65
N THR A 71 -17.02 29.37 15.68
CA THR A 71 -18.41 29.89 15.65
C THR A 71 -18.69 30.78 14.43
N PHE A 72 -18.69 30.27 13.19
CA PHE A 72 -19.28 30.99 12.02
C PHE A 72 -19.86 30.04 10.94
N PRO A 73 -21.18 30.04 10.68
CA PRO A 73 -21.85 28.98 9.90
C PRO A 73 -21.70 29.06 8.36
N PHE A 74 -21.44 30.24 7.77
CA PHE A 74 -21.31 30.37 6.30
C PHE A 74 -19.92 29.94 5.79
N ILE A 75 -18.88 30.33 6.53
CA ILE A 75 -17.48 29.95 6.26
C ILE A 75 -17.33 28.43 6.37
N ASN A 76 -17.95 27.81 7.39
CA ASN A 76 -17.93 26.36 7.59
C ASN A 76 -18.37 25.52 6.38
N ARG A 77 -19.24 26.03 5.49
CA ARG A 77 -19.73 25.21 4.37
C ARG A 77 -18.71 25.03 3.25
N ILE A 78 -17.85 26.03 3.03
CA ILE A 78 -16.78 25.99 2.02
C ILE A 78 -15.59 25.20 2.57
N PHE A 79 -15.18 25.48 3.81
CA PHE A 79 -14.08 24.76 4.46
C PHE A 79 -14.37 23.25 4.64
N ARG A 80 -15.61 22.87 4.92
CA ARG A 80 -16.01 21.44 4.97
C ARG A 80 -15.88 20.71 3.64
N TYR A 81 -16.04 21.39 2.50
CA TYR A 81 -15.99 20.70 1.20
C TYR A 81 -14.54 20.33 0.84
N ASP A 82 -13.60 21.25 1.04
CA ASP A 82 -12.17 21.00 0.85
C ASP A 82 -11.65 19.94 1.86
N GLU A 83 -12.14 19.95 3.11
CA GLU A 83 -11.78 18.91 4.10
C GLU A 83 -12.34 17.52 3.74
N LEU A 84 -13.56 17.45 3.20
CA LEU A 84 -14.15 16.18 2.76
C LEU A 84 -13.36 15.57 1.59
N ASP A 85 -12.92 16.40 0.64
CA ASP A 85 -12.08 15.96 -0.48
C ASP A 85 -10.70 15.50 0.00
N PHE A 86 -10.07 16.26 0.91
CA PHE A 86 -8.81 15.86 1.54
C PHE A 86 -8.93 14.48 2.22
N ASN A 87 -9.95 14.30 3.05
CA ASN A 87 -10.13 13.07 3.85
C ASN A 87 -10.39 11.84 2.97
N ALA A 88 -11.17 12.00 1.89
CA ALA A 88 -11.42 10.93 0.93
C ALA A 88 -10.14 10.53 0.18
N ASN A 89 -9.40 11.49 -0.35
CA ASN A 89 -8.14 11.25 -1.07
C ASN A 89 -7.05 10.68 -0.15
N PHE A 90 -6.99 11.16 1.11
CA PHE A 90 -6.06 10.63 2.11
C PHE A 90 -6.37 9.16 2.43
N LEU A 91 -7.64 8.83 2.67
CA LEU A 91 -8.09 7.46 2.90
C LEU A 91 -7.75 6.56 1.71
N GLU A 92 -8.02 7.02 0.48
CA GLU A 92 -7.69 6.27 -0.73
C GLU A 92 -6.19 5.99 -0.83
N LEU A 93 -5.33 6.98 -0.56
CA LEU A 93 -3.87 6.79 -0.56
C LEU A 93 -3.42 5.74 0.46
N GLN A 94 -3.99 5.75 1.68
CA GLN A 94 -3.67 4.75 2.71
C GLN A 94 -4.08 3.34 2.27
N LEU A 95 -5.26 3.18 1.68
CA LEU A 95 -5.75 1.89 1.21
C LEU A 95 -4.98 1.37 -0.02
N ASN A 96 -4.56 2.27 -0.91
CA ASN A 96 -3.70 1.90 -2.04
C ASN A 96 -2.31 1.47 -1.55
N SER A 97 -1.75 2.15 -0.55
CA SER A 97 -0.49 1.74 0.06
C SER A 97 -0.59 0.37 0.74
N LEU A 98 -1.69 0.11 1.47
CA LEU A 98 -1.97 -1.23 2.01
C LEU A 98 -1.99 -2.32 0.93
N GLN A 99 -2.58 -2.03 -0.24
CA GLN A 99 -2.60 -2.96 -1.37
C GLN A 99 -1.20 -3.17 -1.98
N ASN A 100 -0.36 -2.14 -2.01
CA ASN A 100 1.02 -2.27 -2.47
C ASN A 100 1.83 -3.15 -1.51
N HIS A 101 1.71 -2.92 -0.19
CA HIS A 101 2.32 -3.78 0.83
C HIS A 101 1.85 -5.24 0.70
N TRP A 102 0.56 -5.45 0.43
CA TRP A 102 0.01 -6.77 0.17
C TRP A 102 0.60 -7.45 -1.06
N ALA A 103 0.74 -6.71 -2.17
CA ALA A 103 1.33 -7.23 -3.39
C ALA A 103 2.80 -7.63 -3.20
N LEU A 104 3.57 -6.83 -2.44
CA LEU A 104 4.95 -7.15 -2.09
C LEU A 104 5.03 -8.39 -1.21
N TRP A 105 4.20 -8.47 -0.17
CA TRP A 105 4.12 -9.65 0.69
C TRP A 105 3.75 -10.92 -0.09
N LEU A 106 2.80 -10.84 -1.04
CA LEU A 106 2.45 -11.98 -1.89
C LEU A 106 3.63 -12.45 -2.74
N ASN A 107 4.44 -11.53 -3.26
CA ASN A 107 5.66 -11.88 -4.00
C ASN A 107 6.66 -12.62 -3.10
N GLU A 108 6.82 -12.19 -1.84
CA GLU A 108 7.68 -12.89 -0.87
C GLU A 108 7.16 -14.28 -0.53
N MET A 109 5.85 -14.49 -0.59
CA MET A 109 5.21 -15.76 -0.26
C MET A 109 5.04 -16.73 -1.44
N ASP A 110 5.34 -16.34 -2.69
CA ASP A 110 5.01 -17.15 -3.87
C ASP A 110 5.62 -18.56 -3.84
N GLU A 111 6.86 -18.71 -3.36
CA GLU A 111 7.49 -20.02 -3.20
C GLU A 111 6.73 -20.90 -2.19
N LYS A 112 6.39 -20.34 -1.02
CA LYS A 112 5.64 -21.04 0.02
C LYS A 112 4.22 -21.40 -0.44
N LEU A 113 3.55 -20.50 -1.16
CA LEU A 113 2.24 -20.74 -1.75
C LEU A 113 2.29 -21.87 -2.78
N THR A 114 3.34 -21.90 -3.61
CA THR A 114 3.56 -22.96 -4.59
C THR A 114 3.79 -24.32 -3.93
N GLN A 115 4.41 -24.35 -2.75
CA GLN A 115 4.70 -25.57 -1.99
C GLN A 115 3.65 -25.90 -0.92
N VAL A 116 2.51 -25.22 -0.87
CA VAL A 116 1.51 -25.37 0.21
C VAL A 116 0.95 -26.79 0.32
N TYR A 117 0.96 -27.55 -0.78
CA TYR A 117 0.55 -28.95 -0.79
C TYR A 117 1.48 -29.87 0.04
N LEU A 118 2.72 -29.44 0.29
CA LEU A 118 3.69 -30.12 1.14
C LEU A 118 3.65 -29.60 2.58
N THR A 119 3.67 -28.28 2.75
CA THR A 119 3.88 -27.63 4.05
C THR A 119 2.58 -27.35 4.80
N ARG A 120 1.42 -27.51 4.14
CA ARG A 120 0.10 -27.03 4.59
C ARG A 120 0.05 -25.50 4.70
N SER A 121 -1.15 -24.96 4.85
CA SER A 121 -1.39 -23.51 4.83
C SER A 121 -1.11 -22.81 6.16
N GLU A 122 -0.94 -23.55 7.26
CA GLU A 122 -0.80 -23.00 8.62
C GLU A 122 0.31 -21.95 8.72
N SER A 123 1.51 -22.28 8.22
CA SER A 123 2.65 -21.33 8.25
C SER A 123 2.39 -20.06 7.42
N ILE A 124 1.64 -20.17 6.32
CA ILE A 124 1.31 -19.02 5.46
C ILE A 124 0.30 -18.11 6.18
N LEU A 125 -0.68 -18.69 6.87
CA LEU A 125 -1.67 -17.94 7.64
C LEU A 125 -1.05 -17.27 8.88
N GLU A 126 -0.03 -17.87 9.48
CA GLU A 126 0.78 -17.24 10.53
C GLU A 126 1.56 -16.03 9.99
N GLU A 127 2.25 -16.16 8.85
CA GLU A 127 2.93 -15.02 8.20
C GLU A 127 1.94 -13.92 7.82
N PHE A 128 0.75 -14.28 7.34
CA PHE A 128 -0.29 -13.30 7.03
C PHE A 128 -0.79 -12.57 8.30
N SER A 129 -0.89 -13.29 9.42
CA SER A 129 -1.25 -12.68 10.70
C SER A 129 -0.20 -11.69 11.19
N LYS A 130 1.10 -11.98 10.98
CA LYS A 130 2.19 -11.05 11.27
C LYS A 130 2.13 -9.82 10.38
N PHE A 131 1.89 -10.00 9.07
CA PHE A 131 1.67 -8.91 8.13
C PHE A 131 0.55 -7.97 8.60
N LYS A 132 -0.62 -8.51 9.00
CA LYS A 132 -1.72 -7.70 9.55
C LYS A 132 -1.29 -6.87 10.76
N GLN A 133 -0.59 -7.50 11.71
CA GLN A 133 -0.10 -6.80 12.91
C GLN A 133 0.90 -5.70 12.57
N GLU A 134 1.80 -5.95 11.62
CA GLU A 134 2.77 -4.97 11.17
C GLU A 134 2.09 -3.76 10.52
N MET A 135 1.13 -3.98 9.63
CA MET A 135 0.38 -2.91 8.99
C MET A 135 -0.42 -2.08 9.99
N SER A 136 -1.14 -2.72 10.93
CA SER A 136 -1.86 -2.00 11.99
C SER A 136 -0.92 -1.18 12.87
N ARG A 137 0.26 -1.71 13.20
CA ARG A 137 1.29 -0.98 13.96
C ARG A 137 1.83 0.19 13.15
N SER A 138 2.15 -0.01 11.87
CA SER A 138 2.66 1.03 10.97
C SER A 138 1.66 2.18 10.86
N LEU A 139 0.38 1.86 10.59
CA LEU A 139 -0.70 2.84 10.53
C LEU A 139 -0.79 3.70 11.80
N SER A 140 -0.60 3.09 12.98
CA SER A 140 -0.75 3.78 14.27
C SER A 140 0.48 4.57 14.71
N SER A 141 1.68 4.15 14.29
CA SER A 141 2.94 4.68 14.82
C SER A 141 3.69 5.58 13.84
N ASN A 142 3.43 5.44 12.54
CA ASN A 142 4.04 6.26 11.53
C ASN A 142 3.23 7.55 11.32
N ARG A 143 3.92 8.68 11.25
CA ARG A 143 3.34 9.99 10.96
C ARG A 143 2.50 9.99 9.67
N PHE A 144 2.91 9.21 8.67
CA PHE A 144 2.24 9.16 7.37
C PHE A 144 1.34 7.92 7.21
N GLY A 145 1.09 7.18 8.30
CA GLY A 145 0.36 5.92 8.25
C GLY A 145 1.11 4.85 7.45
N LEU A 146 0.44 4.24 6.49
CA LEU A 146 0.99 3.19 5.63
C LEU A 146 1.85 3.73 4.48
N VAL A 147 1.69 5.02 4.13
CA VAL A 147 2.39 5.68 3.03
C VAL A 147 3.85 5.92 3.43
N ILE A 148 4.74 5.04 2.96
CA ILE A 148 6.18 5.10 3.29
C ILE A 148 7.09 5.12 2.07
N GLU A 149 6.62 4.62 0.93
CA GLU A 149 7.43 4.57 -0.27
C GLU A 149 7.55 5.97 -0.89
N PRO A 150 8.71 6.32 -1.47
CA PRO A 150 8.98 7.70 -1.88
C PRO A 150 8.00 8.19 -2.95
N GLY A 151 7.57 7.32 -3.87
CA GLY A 151 6.53 7.66 -4.86
C GLY A 151 5.15 7.91 -4.24
N GLU A 152 4.82 7.24 -3.14
CA GLU A 152 3.58 7.45 -2.40
C GLU A 152 3.64 8.72 -1.54
N LEU A 153 4.79 8.97 -0.90
CA LEU A 153 5.07 10.19 -0.16
C LEU A 153 4.98 11.43 -1.06
N VAL A 154 5.40 11.34 -2.33
CA VAL A 154 5.17 12.42 -3.31
C VAL A 154 3.67 12.67 -3.53
N LYS A 155 2.85 11.63 -3.69
CA LYS A 155 1.39 11.80 -3.84
C LYS A 155 0.75 12.41 -2.60
N LEU A 156 1.14 11.93 -1.43
CA LEU A 156 0.66 12.46 -0.15
C LEU A 156 1.07 13.93 0.04
N SER A 157 2.31 14.28 -0.31
CA SER A 157 2.78 15.66 -0.25
C SER A 157 2.02 16.58 -1.20
N GLN A 158 1.67 16.12 -2.41
CA GLN A 158 0.84 16.88 -3.34
C GLN A 158 -0.54 17.13 -2.75
N LEU A 159 -1.18 16.09 -2.19
CA LEU A 159 -2.47 16.22 -1.51
C LEU A 159 -2.41 17.26 -0.38
N PHE A 160 -1.34 17.27 0.41
CA PHE A 160 -1.11 18.30 1.43
C PHE A 160 -0.94 19.69 0.83
N MET A 161 -0.16 19.85 -0.24
CA MET A 161 0.05 21.14 -0.91
C MET A 161 -1.25 21.69 -1.52
N ASP A 162 -2.07 20.86 -2.15
CA ASP A 162 -3.35 21.26 -2.74
C ASP A 162 -4.29 21.87 -1.68
N HIS A 163 -4.15 21.40 -0.43
CA HIS A 163 -4.90 21.88 0.74
C HIS A 163 -4.11 22.89 1.59
N LYS A 164 -3.00 23.43 1.07
CA LYS A 164 -2.13 24.43 1.72
C LYS A 164 -1.53 23.98 3.05
N LYS A 165 -1.48 22.68 3.30
CA LYS A 165 -0.81 22.03 4.45
C LYS A 165 0.69 21.89 4.15
N TYR A 166 1.36 23.02 3.95
CA TYR A 166 2.74 23.05 3.45
C TYR A 166 3.76 22.46 4.43
N LYS A 167 3.45 22.46 5.74
CA LYS A 167 4.34 21.90 6.75
C LYS A 167 4.36 20.37 6.68
N GLU A 168 3.19 19.78 6.56
CA GLU A 168 3.01 18.34 6.39
C GLU A 168 3.60 17.87 5.05
N ALA A 169 3.39 18.64 3.98
CA ALA A 169 4.04 18.37 2.68
C ALA A 169 5.58 18.43 2.78
N GLN A 170 6.12 19.45 3.49
CA GLN A 170 7.56 19.55 3.74
C GLN A 170 8.08 18.31 4.50
N ASP A 171 7.36 17.86 5.52
CA ASP A 171 7.76 16.70 6.31
C ASP A 171 7.82 15.42 5.46
N CYS A 172 6.92 15.24 4.48
CA CYS A 172 7.03 14.14 3.52
C CYS A 172 8.32 14.20 2.69
N TYR A 173 8.69 15.39 2.20
CA TYR A 173 9.93 15.55 1.43
C TYR A 173 11.18 15.39 2.28
N ASP A 174 11.13 15.80 3.56
CA ASP A 174 12.20 15.54 4.52
C ASP A 174 12.44 14.03 4.68
N ASP A 175 11.36 13.25 4.81
CA ASP A 175 11.44 11.78 4.93
C ASP A 175 12.03 11.13 3.67
N ILE A 176 11.62 11.58 2.48
CA ILE A 176 12.20 11.13 1.20
C ILE A 176 13.71 11.42 1.14
N ILE A 177 14.11 12.65 1.45
CA ILE A 177 15.53 13.07 1.38
C ILE A 177 16.38 12.27 2.37
N GLU A 178 15.86 11.99 3.57
CA GLU A 178 16.59 11.26 4.61
C GLU A 178 16.73 9.77 4.30
N LYS A 179 15.64 9.12 3.88
CA LYS A 179 15.60 7.64 3.73
C LYS A 179 15.86 7.14 2.32
N HIS A 180 15.59 7.97 1.31
CA HIS A 180 15.68 7.63 -0.11
C HIS A 180 16.50 8.69 -0.88
N PRO A 181 17.79 8.86 -0.55
CA PRO A 181 18.61 9.90 -1.16
C PRO A 181 18.69 9.80 -2.70
N ASP A 182 18.62 8.59 -3.25
CA ASP A 182 18.62 8.35 -4.71
C ASP A 182 17.33 8.82 -5.41
N PHE A 183 16.27 9.12 -4.65
CA PHE A 183 14.99 9.65 -5.14
C PHE A 183 14.77 11.12 -4.73
N SER A 184 15.79 11.77 -4.18
CA SER A 184 15.64 13.06 -3.49
C SER A 184 15.57 14.28 -4.40
N ASP A 185 15.95 14.18 -5.68
CA ASP A 185 16.02 15.32 -6.61
C ASP A 185 14.70 16.11 -6.68
N ILE A 186 13.59 15.40 -6.87
CA ILE A 186 12.26 16.00 -6.94
C ILE A 186 11.78 16.50 -5.56
N ALA A 187 12.17 15.79 -4.49
CA ALA A 187 11.83 16.16 -3.12
C ALA A 187 12.53 17.46 -2.70
N HIS A 188 13.77 17.66 -3.13
CA HIS A 188 14.56 18.87 -2.92
C HIS A 188 13.87 20.11 -3.54
N TYR A 189 13.37 19.97 -4.77
CA TYR A 189 12.62 21.03 -5.46
C TYR A 189 11.33 21.40 -4.73
N TYR A 190 10.47 20.43 -4.42
CA TYR A 190 9.18 20.72 -3.81
C TYR A 190 9.29 21.08 -2.32
N LYS A 191 10.31 20.61 -1.61
CA LYS A 191 10.65 21.12 -0.28
C LYS A 191 10.94 22.62 -0.32
N ALA A 192 11.73 23.08 -1.29
CA ALA A 192 12.01 24.50 -1.50
C ALA A 192 10.72 25.29 -1.77
N PHE A 193 9.79 24.71 -2.54
CA PHE A 193 8.46 25.29 -2.76
C PHE A 193 7.64 25.43 -1.46
N CYS A 194 7.61 24.39 -0.62
CA CYS A 194 6.92 24.43 0.68
C CYS A 194 7.49 25.50 1.62
N ILE A 195 8.83 25.63 1.70
CA ILE A 195 9.50 26.64 2.55
C ILE A 195 9.06 28.06 2.16
N ILE A 196 9.02 28.37 0.87
CA ILE A 196 8.61 29.69 0.38
C ILE A 196 7.17 30.02 0.81
N HIS A 197 6.27 29.04 0.79
CA HIS A 197 4.87 29.23 1.14
C HIS A 197 4.62 29.25 2.66
N LEU A 198 5.48 28.62 3.46
CA LEU A 198 5.41 28.67 4.92
C LEU A 198 5.94 29.98 5.52
N GLU A 199 7.05 30.50 4.98
CA GLU A 199 7.77 31.64 5.59
C GLU A 199 7.40 33.01 4.97
N GLY A 200 6.63 33.04 3.86
CA GLY A 200 6.08 34.28 3.29
C GLY A 200 6.91 34.91 2.15
N GLY A 201 8.02 34.28 1.76
CA GLY A 201 8.76 34.58 0.53
C GLY A 201 9.78 35.73 0.62
N ALA A 202 10.25 36.07 1.82
CA ALA A 202 11.30 37.06 2.04
C ALA A 202 12.67 36.60 1.48
N LYS A 203 13.61 37.54 1.39
CA LYS A 203 14.90 37.34 0.68
C LYS A 203 15.77 36.25 1.32
N ASP A 204 15.75 36.12 2.64
CA ASP A 204 16.53 35.13 3.40
C ASP A 204 15.96 33.71 3.25
N GLU A 205 14.66 33.61 2.96
CA GLU A 205 13.92 32.35 2.83
C GLU A 205 14.11 31.76 1.43
N LYS A 206 14.15 32.61 0.41
CA LYS A 206 14.61 32.23 -0.94
C LYS A 206 16.05 31.73 -0.93
N LEU A 207 16.90 32.29 -0.05
CA LEU A 207 18.27 31.83 0.13
C LEU A 207 18.31 30.44 0.78
N ARG A 208 17.51 30.19 1.83
CA ARG A 208 17.33 28.84 2.44
C ARG A 208 16.77 27.83 1.45
N ALA A 209 15.70 28.17 0.73
CA ALA A 209 15.11 27.33 -0.30
C ALA A 209 16.14 26.95 -1.38
N LYS A 210 16.99 27.89 -1.79
CA LYS A 210 18.08 27.64 -2.73
C LYS A 210 19.14 26.67 -2.20
N THR A 211 19.41 26.64 -0.89
CA THR A 211 20.35 25.64 -0.32
C THR A 211 19.84 24.21 -0.38
N HIS A 212 18.54 24.03 -0.59
CA HIS A 212 17.92 22.72 -0.76
C HIS A 212 17.78 22.29 -2.22
N LEU A 213 18.05 23.16 -3.20
CA LEU A 213 18.13 22.77 -4.61
C LEU A 213 19.53 22.18 -4.84
N LYS A 214 19.61 20.85 -4.92
CA LYS A 214 20.83 20.09 -5.20
C LYS A 214 20.78 19.52 -6.61
#